data_AF-A0A0K1RBQ6-F1
#
_entry.id   AF-A0A0K1RBQ6-F1
#
_cell.length_a   1.000
_cell.length_b   1.000
_cell.length_c   1.000
_cell.angle_alpha   90.00
_cell.angle_beta   90.00
_cell.angle_gamma   90.00
#
_symmetry.space_group_name_H-M   'P 1'
#
loop_
_entity.id
_entity.type
_entity.pdbx_description
1 polymer ?
#
loop_
_entity_poly.entity_id
_entity_poly.type
_entity_poly.pdbx_seq_one_letter_code
_entity_poly.pdbx_strand_id
1 'polypeptide(L)'
;MAQKHETPEFWNKTLDQLTDIQLDEHQRQCWDRSNDIEAERQRRQALPYVWDSETKIVTTLRATLNNAPKPGAAWKQPENITDAYIDGDIVTHEEKTWQATGDGAIMFAPGTTHPIMGERWQQTDDVETN
;
A
#
# COMPACT_ATOMS: atom_id res chain seq x y z
N MET A 1 1.96 10.11 -20.29
CA MET A 1 1.01 8.98 -20.45
C MET A 1 1.71 7.94 -21.32
N ALA A 2 2.28 6.89 -20.72
CA ALA A 2 2.91 5.83 -21.50
C ALA A 2 1.81 5.02 -22.20
N GLN A 3 1.86 4.95 -23.53
CA GLN A 3 0.96 4.10 -24.31
C GLN A 3 1.29 2.64 -23.97
N LYS A 4 0.29 1.89 -23.48
CA LYS A 4 0.39 0.44 -23.35
C LYS A 4 0.46 -0.17 -24.75
N HIS A 5 1.68 -0.35 -25.26
CA HIS A 5 1.95 -1.14 -26.45
C HIS A 5 2.19 -2.60 -26.04
N GLU A 6 1.19 -3.24 -25.44
CA GLU A 6 1.21 -4.68 -25.28
C GLU A 6 0.42 -5.27 -26.45
N THR A 7 1.12 -5.66 -27.51
CA THR A 7 0.61 -6.63 -28.48
C THR A 7 1.16 -8.01 -28.08
N PRO A 8 0.37 -8.87 -27.42
CA PRO A 8 0.80 -10.18 -26.94
C PRO A 8 1.32 -11.11 -28.04
N GLU A 9 1.01 -10.82 -29.31
CA GLU A 9 1.32 -11.64 -30.47
C GLU A 9 2.82 -11.82 -30.75
N PHE A 10 3.68 -10.89 -30.31
CA PHE A 10 5.12 -10.97 -30.57
C PHE A 10 5.89 -11.86 -29.59
N TRP A 11 5.34 -12.10 -28.39
CA TRP A 11 6.00 -12.90 -27.35
C TRP A 11 5.96 -14.42 -27.62
N ASN A 12 5.13 -14.86 -28.57
CA ASN A 12 4.94 -16.27 -28.93
C ASN A 12 5.69 -16.70 -30.19
N LYS A 13 6.38 -15.79 -30.89
CA LYS A 13 7.25 -16.11 -32.04
C LYS A 13 8.70 -16.23 -31.58
N THR A 14 9.45 -17.14 -32.18
CA THR A 14 10.88 -17.21 -31.93
C THR A 14 11.58 -16.03 -32.61
N LEU A 15 12.67 -15.51 -32.02
CA LEU A 15 13.32 -14.27 -32.48
C LEU A 15 13.76 -14.32 -33.95
N ASP A 16 14.11 -15.50 -34.45
CA ASP A 16 14.51 -15.79 -35.84
C ASP A 16 13.34 -15.70 -36.85
N GLN A 17 12.10 -15.58 -36.36
CA GLN A 17 10.89 -15.41 -37.17
C GLN A 17 10.44 -13.94 -37.27
N LEU A 18 11.11 -13.04 -36.57
CA LEU A 18 10.80 -11.60 -36.59
C LEU A 18 11.53 -10.92 -37.74
N THR A 19 10.86 -9.97 -38.39
CA THR A 19 11.56 -9.04 -39.30
C THR A 19 12.42 -8.07 -38.50
N ASP A 20 13.36 -7.39 -39.15
CA ASP A 20 14.22 -6.40 -38.47
C ASP A 20 13.41 -5.32 -37.74
N ILE A 21 12.31 -4.83 -38.33
CA ILE A 21 11.41 -3.86 -37.70
C ILE A 21 10.74 -4.44 -36.45
N GLN A 22 10.33 -5.71 -36.51
CA GLN A 22 9.70 -6.40 -35.37
C GLN A 22 10.71 -6.71 -34.26
N LEU A 23 11.96 -7.01 -34.63
CA LEU A 23 13.04 -7.24 -33.69
C LEU A 23 13.40 -5.95 -32.93
N ASP A 24 13.48 -4.83 -33.64
CA ASP A 24 13.77 -3.51 -33.07
C ASP A 24 12.66 -3.08 -32.07
N GLU A 25 11.40 -3.32 -32.45
CA GLU A 25 10.26 -3.10 -31.56
C GLU A 25 10.28 -4.02 -30.33
N HIS A 26 10.60 -5.31 -30.51
CA HIS A 26 10.73 -6.25 -29.41
C HIS A 26 11.84 -5.85 -28.43
N GLN A 27 12.97 -5.33 -28.93
CA GLN A 27 14.06 -4.82 -28.09
C GLN A 27 13.62 -3.61 -27.26
N ARG A 28 12.89 -2.66 -27.86
CA ARG A 28 12.31 -1.52 -27.13
C ARG A 28 11.37 -1.98 -26.01
N GLN A 29 10.47 -2.92 -26.30
CA GLN A 29 9.55 -3.46 -25.30
C GLN A 29 10.28 -4.17 -24.15
N CYS A 30 11.35 -4.92 -24.45
CA CYS A 30 12.19 -5.53 -23.41
C CYS A 30 12.89 -4.48 -22.53
N TRP A 31 13.37 -3.40 -23.12
CA TRP A 31 14.01 -2.29 -22.40
C TRP A 31 13.00 -1.57 -21.49
N ASP A 32 11.83 -1.21 -22.02
CA ASP A 32 10.78 -0.53 -21.25
C ASP A 32 10.31 -1.38 -20.07
N ARG A 33 10.07 -2.69 -20.30
CA ARG A 33 9.72 -3.62 -19.23
C ARG A 33 10.81 -3.73 -18.17
N SER A 34 12.08 -3.71 -18.56
CA SER A 34 13.19 -3.74 -17.61
C SER A 34 13.23 -2.48 -16.74
N ASN A 35 12.95 -1.31 -17.33
CA ASN A 35 12.85 -0.05 -16.59
C ASN A 35 11.65 -0.05 -15.63
N ASP A 36 10.50 -0.55 -16.05
CA ASP A 36 9.31 -0.67 -15.20
C ASP A 36 9.55 -1.60 -14.00
N ILE A 37 10.25 -2.72 -14.22
CA ILE A 37 10.66 -3.64 -13.15
C ILE A 37 11.59 -2.95 -12.16
N GLU A 38 12.56 -2.16 -12.64
CA GLU A 38 13.50 -1.45 -11.78
C GLU A 38 12.80 -0.33 -10.99
N ALA A 39 11.88 0.41 -11.61
CA ALA A 39 11.07 1.41 -10.92
C ALA A 39 10.22 0.78 -9.80
N GLU A 40 9.56 -0.35 -10.06
CA GLU A 40 8.78 -1.07 -9.04
C GLU A 40 9.68 -1.62 -7.92
N ARG A 41 10.89 -2.08 -8.25
CA ARG A 41 11.89 -2.51 -7.26
C ARG A 41 12.28 -1.34 -6.35
N GLN A 42 12.63 -0.19 -6.91
CA GLN A 42 12.99 1.00 -6.15
C GLN A 42 11.83 1.48 -5.27
N ARG A 43 10.60 1.48 -5.80
CA ARG A 43 9.39 1.78 -5.01
C ARG A 43 9.28 0.87 -3.80
N ARG A 44 9.44 -0.45 -3.96
CA ARG A 44 9.39 -1.42 -2.86
C ARG A 44 10.51 -1.25 -1.85
N GLN A 45 11.73 -0.94 -2.30
CA GLN A 45 12.87 -0.66 -1.42
C GLN A 45 12.63 0.59 -0.55
N ALA A 46 11.88 1.57 -1.05
CA ALA A 46 11.55 2.78 -0.31
C ALA A 46 10.39 2.61 0.69
N LEU A 47 9.53 1.58 0.54
CA LEU A 47 8.31 1.42 1.36
C LEU A 47 8.56 1.41 2.87
N PRO A 48 9.54 0.66 3.42
CA PRO A 48 9.76 0.65 4.87
C PRO A 48 10.10 2.04 5.44
N TYR A 49 10.87 2.83 4.69
CA TYR A 49 11.22 4.19 5.10
C TYR A 49 10.01 5.13 5.06
N VAL A 50 9.17 5.01 4.01
CA VAL A 50 7.94 5.79 3.90
C VAL A 50 7.00 5.48 5.05
N TRP A 51 6.76 4.20 5.35
CA TRP A 51 5.88 3.78 6.42
C TRP A 51 6.37 4.20 7.80
N ASP A 52 7.66 4.05 8.10
CA ASP A 52 8.25 4.55 9.35
C ASP A 52 8.08 6.08 9.48
N SER A 53 8.30 6.82 8.39
CA SER A 53 8.07 8.27 8.37
C SER A 53 6.60 8.63 8.61
N GLU A 54 5.66 7.92 7.99
CA GLU A 54 4.22 8.13 8.19
C GLU A 54 3.85 7.89 9.65
N THR A 55 4.23 6.75 10.24
CA THR A 55 3.96 6.43 11.64
C THR A 55 4.49 7.51 12.59
N LYS A 56 5.71 8.01 12.34
CA LYS A 56 6.30 9.12 13.12
C LYS A 56 5.53 10.41 12.97
N ILE A 57 5.10 10.76 11.76
CA ILE A 57 4.28 11.96 11.50
C ILE A 57 2.96 11.87 12.26
N VAL A 58 2.25 10.75 12.15
CA VAL A 58 0.97 10.53 12.84
C VAL A 58 1.16 10.63 14.36
N THR A 59 2.14 9.93 14.91
CA THR A 59 2.44 9.95 16.35
C THR A 59 2.74 11.36 16.85
N THR A 60 3.58 12.11 16.13
CA THR A 60 3.98 13.47 16.51
C THR A 60 2.81 14.44 16.45
N LEU A 61 2.01 14.39 15.38
CA LEU A 61 0.86 15.26 15.21
C LEU A 61 -0.23 14.93 16.23
N ARG A 62 -0.46 13.65 16.55
CA ARG A 62 -1.37 13.23 17.61
C ARG A 62 -0.97 13.74 18.99
N ALA A 63 0.31 13.66 19.32
CA ALA A 63 0.81 14.20 20.58
C ALA A 63 0.61 15.72 20.66
N THR A 64 0.75 16.43 19.52
CA THR A 64 0.60 17.89 19.45
C THR A 64 -0.86 18.33 19.51
N LEU A 65 -1.74 17.63 18.79
CA LEU A 65 -3.17 17.97 18.67
C LEU A 65 -4.03 17.31 19.76
N ASN A 66 -3.47 16.36 20.51
CA ASN A 66 -4.16 15.54 21.50
C ASN A 66 -5.44 14.87 20.96
N ASN A 67 -5.34 14.30 19.76
CA ASN A 67 -6.47 13.71 19.02
C ASN A 67 -6.34 12.20 18.79
N ALA A 68 -5.51 11.50 19.58
CA ALA A 68 -5.40 10.04 19.48
C ALA A 68 -6.76 9.36 19.70
N PRO A 69 -7.09 8.30 18.93
CA PRO A 69 -8.34 7.57 19.11
C PRO A 69 -8.36 6.93 20.50
N LYS A 70 -9.51 6.99 21.17
CA LYS A 70 -9.71 6.23 22.41
C LYS A 70 -9.82 4.74 22.06
N PRO A 71 -9.22 3.84 22.84
CA PRO A 71 -9.39 2.40 22.63
C PRO A 71 -10.87 2.02 22.57
N GLY A 72 -11.25 1.27 21.54
CA GLY A 72 -12.62 0.82 21.30
C GLY A 72 -13.57 1.87 20.73
N ALA A 73 -13.09 3.10 20.45
CA ALA A 73 -13.91 4.10 19.78
C ALA A 73 -14.39 3.61 18.40
N ALA A 74 -15.57 4.08 17.97
CA ALA A 74 -16.06 3.75 16.63
C ALA A 74 -15.06 4.21 15.56
N TRP A 75 -14.74 3.32 14.63
CA TRP A 75 -13.89 3.62 13.50
C TRP A 75 -14.49 4.75 12.66
N LYS A 76 -13.63 5.64 12.17
CA LYS A 76 -14.00 6.74 11.28
C LYS A 76 -13.04 6.76 10.11
N GLN A 77 -13.55 7.00 8.91
CA GLN A 77 -12.73 7.16 7.72
C GLN A 77 -11.76 8.34 7.92
N PRO A 78 -10.44 8.11 7.88
CA PRO A 78 -9.48 9.20 7.90
C PRO A 78 -9.59 10.04 6.63
N GLU A 79 -9.63 11.37 6.77
CA GLU A 79 -9.63 12.30 5.64
C GLU A 79 -8.22 12.69 5.21
N ASN A 80 -7.26 12.60 6.14
CA ASN A 80 -5.87 12.99 5.96
C ASN A 80 -4.98 12.15 6.91
N ILE A 81 -3.66 12.35 6.81
CA ILE A 81 -2.70 11.56 7.60
C ILE A 81 -2.85 11.75 9.11
N THR A 82 -3.32 12.89 9.60
CA THR A 82 -3.44 13.12 11.06
C THR A 82 -4.56 12.34 11.72
N ASP A 83 -5.53 11.93 10.91
CA ASP A 83 -6.66 11.09 11.33
C ASP A 83 -6.39 9.60 11.09
N ALA A 84 -5.28 9.25 10.43
CA ALA A 84 -4.92 7.88 10.11
C ALA A 84 -4.71 7.06 11.38
N TYR A 85 -5.00 5.76 11.30
CA TYR A 85 -4.68 4.80 12.35
C TYR A 85 -3.25 4.29 12.21
N ILE A 86 -2.63 3.87 13.31
CA ILE A 86 -1.30 3.25 13.33
C ILE A 86 -1.32 2.01 14.24
N ASP A 87 -0.27 1.20 14.17
CA ASP A 87 -0.10 0.00 14.99
C ASP A 87 -0.52 0.21 16.45
N GLY A 88 -1.34 -0.71 16.96
CA GLY A 88 -1.84 -0.67 18.33
C GLY A 88 -3.12 0.13 18.55
N ASP A 89 -3.58 0.95 17.60
CA ASP A 89 -4.90 1.59 17.71
C ASP A 89 -6.02 0.56 17.74
N ILE A 90 -6.97 0.71 18.66
CA ILE A 90 -8.12 -0.21 18.81
C ILE A 90 -9.41 0.54 18.50
N VAL A 91 -10.21 0.00 17.59
CA VAL A 91 -11.48 0.60 17.15
C VAL A 91 -12.61 -0.42 17.13
N THR A 92 -13.85 0.07 17.14
CA THR A 92 -15.05 -0.72 16.86
C THR A 92 -15.54 -0.46 15.44
N HIS A 93 -15.76 -1.50 14.65
CA HIS A 93 -16.30 -1.43 13.29
C HIS A 93 -17.16 -2.67 13.03
N GLU A 94 -18.39 -2.48 12.51
CA GLU A 94 -19.35 -3.58 12.27
C GLU A 94 -19.59 -4.45 13.51
N GLU A 95 -19.83 -3.82 14.67
CA GLU A 95 -20.08 -4.48 15.97
C GLU A 95 -18.93 -5.36 16.48
N LYS A 96 -17.75 -5.26 15.87
CA LYS A 96 -16.54 -6.00 16.25
C LYS A 96 -15.42 -5.06 16.64
N THR A 97 -14.51 -5.55 17.46
CA THR A 97 -13.29 -4.83 17.86
C THR A 97 -12.13 -5.24 16.98
N TRP A 98 -11.35 -4.25 16.55
CA TRP A 98 -10.23 -4.42 15.64
C TRP A 98 -9.02 -3.66 16.18
N GLN A 99 -7.86 -4.30 16.13
CA GLN A 99 -6.57 -3.70 16.42
C GLN A 99 -5.83 -3.44 15.11
N ALA A 100 -5.36 -2.22 14.92
CA ALA A 100 -4.48 -1.83 13.84
C ALA A 100 -3.13 -2.54 13.99
N THR A 101 -2.59 -3.08 12.90
CA THR A 101 -1.35 -3.85 12.89
C THR A 101 -0.40 -3.45 11.77
N GLY A 102 0.90 -3.43 12.07
CA GLY A 102 1.98 -3.18 11.12
C GLY A 102 2.27 -1.69 10.89
N ASP A 103 3.18 -1.40 9.94
CA ASP A 103 3.73 -0.06 9.76
C ASP A 103 2.90 0.85 8.83
N GLY A 104 3.12 2.16 8.96
CA GLY A 104 2.55 3.18 8.09
C GLY A 104 1.22 3.74 8.57
N ALA A 105 0.68 4.68 7.80
CA ALA A 105 -0.62 5.29 8.08
C ALA A 105 -1.76 4.42 7.51
N ILE A 106 -2.62 3.89 8.37
CA ILE A 106 -3.75 3.04 8.01
C ILE A 106 -4.98 3.90 7.73
N MET A 107 -5.32 4.01 6.45
CA MET A 107 -6.41 4.87 5.94
C MET A 107 -7.69 4.11 5.60
N PHE A 108 -7.65 2.78 5.57
CA PHE A 108 -8.77 1.96 5.12
C PHE A 108 -9.44 1.26 6.31
N ALA A 109 -10.73 0.98 6.15
CA ALA A 109 -11.56 0.38 7.19
C ALA A 109 -11.10 -1.04 7.57
N PRO A 110 -11.39 -1.50 8.79
CA PRO A 110 -11.27 -2.90 9.14
C PRO A 110 -12.06 -3.81 8.19
N GLY A 111 -11.55 -5.02 7.95
CA GLY A 111 -12.11 -5.96 6.97
C GLY A 111 -11.78 -5.66 5.50
N THR A 112 -10.96 -4.64 5.21
CA THR A 112 -10.49 -4.33 3.85
C THR A 112 -9.00 -4.63 3.68
N THR A 113 -8.59 -4.95 2.45
CA THR A 113 -7.18 -5.17 2.10
C THR A 113 -6.60 -3.94 1.40
N HIS A 114 -5.53 -3.35 1.94
CA HIS A 114 -4.81 -2.27 1.27
C HIS A 114 -4.05 -2.82 0.06
N PRO A 115 -4.11 -2.18 -1.12
CA PRO A 115 -3.51 -2.71 -2.35
C PRO A 115 -1.98 -2.88 -2.27
N ILE A 116 -1.31 -2.10 -1.43
CA ILE A 116 0.16 -2.14 -1.24
C ILE A 116 0.55 -2.76 0.11
N MET A 117 -0.28 -2.56 1.13
CA MET A 117 0.09 -2.81 2.53
C MET A 117 -0.51 -4.13 3.05
N GLY A 118 -1.44 -4.73 2.31
CA GLY A 118 -2.15 -5.92 2.73
C GLY A 118 -3.19 -5.64 3.80
N GLU A 119 -3.48 -6.67 4.59
CA GLU A 119 -4.36 -6.56 5.76
C GLU A 119 -3.65 -5.78 6.88
N ARG A 120 -4.37 -4.82 7.46
CA ARG A 120 -3.85 -3.90 8.49
C ARG A 120 -4.65 -3.91 9.77
N TRP A 121 -5.65 -4.78 9.86
CA TRP A 121 -6.55 -4.88 10.99
C TRP A 121 -6.68 -6.33 11.39
N GLN A 122 -6.48 -6.61 12.68
CA GLN A 122 -6.71 -7.91 13.29
C GLN A 122 -7.95 -7.80 14.18
N GLN A 123 -8.95 -8.65 13.95
CA GLN A 123 -10.09 -8.74 14.86
C GLN A 123 -9.59 -9.25 16.22
N THR A 124 -10.00 -8.58 17.30
CA THR A 124 -9.65 -8.96 18.67
C THR A 124 -10.92 -9.05 19.52
N ASP A 125 -10.91 -9.94 20.50
CA ASP A 125 -12.06 -10.17 21.41
C ASP A 125 -11.97 -9.30 22.68
N ASP A 126 -10.88 -8.55 22.88
CA ASP A 126 -10.62 -7.81 24.12
C ASP A 126 -10.63 -6.28 23.96
N VAL A 127 -11.45 -5.64 24.80
CA VAL A 127 -11.15 -4.33 25.38
C VAL A 127 -11.01 -4.57 26.88
N GLU A 128 -9.81 -4.95 27.36
CA GLU A 128 -9.54 -4.88 28.80
C GLU A 128 -9.58 -3.41 29.22
N THR A 129 -10.74 -2.97 29.71
CA THR A 129 -10.87 -1.75 30.49
C THR A 129 -10.19 -1.97 31.83
N ASN A 130 -8.94 -1.50 31.97
CA ASN A 130 -8.31 -1.25 33.26
C ASN A 130 -8.53 0.21 33.67
#